data_AF-A0A4R4VF33-F1
#
_entry.id   AF-A0A4R4VF33-F1
#
_cell.length_a   1.000
_cell.length_b   1.000
_cell.length_c   1.000
_cell.angle_alpha   90.00
_cell.angle_beta   90.00
_cell.angle_gamma   90.00
#
_symmetry.space_group_name_H-M   'P 1'
#
loop_
_entity.id
_entity.type
_entity.pdbx_description
1 polymer ?
#
loop_
_entity_poly.entity_id
_entity_poly.type
_entity_poly.pdbx_seq_one_letter_code
_entity_poly.pdbx_strand_id
1 'polypeptide(L)'
;MWIAVAVPAAIVVGMVVWWLRRDPVGGDAADQFEVERKWPWELRLTPEAQAAFMEGLRAYNDAGNRLAVVGEQGVLTTYDPPRLISLHLLADVFAARGDAALHDPQETVTALMDRLAGAERPGVLHLRPGWLSGEVDGMDRARFTEAVRDIVCGAQAEGVVSRSVDETIGALQVAVLGDPSAAQSEEPAHVNGRPVPEMAGSAAAAVKDRPDEMAGPTTAAVKDRPDEMAGPTTAAVKDRPDEMGGPTTAAVKDRRDEAPGSAAAVVKDRTDEAPVPDGTPSGRVNTMMLDLARVLDRYREARGKQPDATPEALLREVLPRLIASGGPGLTWTRPPSQDDLRIVLAGTGSPGSH
;
A
#
# COMPACT_ATOMS: atom_id res chain seq x y z
N MET A 1 18.18 -46.90 -27.80
CA MET A 1 18.28 -46.31 -26.44
C MET A 1 19.05 -44.99 -26.52
N TRP A 2 18.40 -43.90 -26.96
CA TRP A 2 19.02 -42.55 -27.15
C TRP A 2 17.97 -41.42 -27.00
N ILE A 3 17.00 -41.55 -26.08
CA ILE A 3 15.94 -40.53 -25.87
C ILE A 3 16.03 -39.88 -24.48
N ALA A 4 17.08 -40.15 -23.70
CA ALA A 4 17.17 -39.68 -22.31
C ALA A 4 17.97 -38.37 -22.09
N VAL A 5 18.48 -37.71 -23.13
CA VAL A 5 19.40 -36.55 -22.97
C VAL A 5 18.87 -35.24 -23.59
N ALA A 6 17.73 -35.26 -24.29
CA ALA A 6 17.24 -34.07 -24.99
C ALA A 6 16.46 -33.07 -24.11
N VAL A 7 15.94 -33.50 -22.96
CA VAL A 7 15.11 -32.65 -22.08
C VAL A 7 15.90 -31.62 -21.26
N PRO A 8 17.10 -31.90 -20.70
CA PRO A 8 17.81 -30.87 -19.91
C PRO A 8 18.44 -29.77 -20.78
N ALA A 9 18.71 -30.02 -22.05
CA ALA A 9 19.30 -29.01 -22.95
C ALA A 9 18.31 -27.89 -23.32
N ALA A 10 17.01 -28.21 -23.44
CA ALA A 10 15.99 -27.21 -23.79
C ALA A 10 15.73 -26.20 -22.65
N ILE A 11 15.86 -26.63 -21.39
CA ILE A 11 15.67 -25.77 -20.21
C ILE A 11 16.84 -24.78 -20.06
N VAL A 12 18.07 -25.23 -20.30
CA VAL A 12 19.27 -24.37 -20.26
C VAL A 12 19.25 -23.36 -21.42
N VAL A 13 18.83 -23.76 -22.61
CA VAL A 13 18.71 -22.83 -23.75
C VAL A 13 17.58 -21.82 -23.53
N GLY A 14 16.47 -22.21 -22.90
CA GLY A 14 15.39 -21.27 -22.51
C GLY A 14 15.83 -20.22 -21.50
N MET A 15 16.62 -20.58 -20.49
CA MET A 15 17.21 -19.64 -19.53
C MET A 15 18.24 -18.71 -20.17
N VAL A 16 19.08 -19.24 -21.07
CA VAL A 16 20.09 -18.43 -21.77
C VAL A 16 19.46 -17.45 -22.76
N VAL A 17 18.37 -17.82 -23.43
CA VAL A 17 17.62 -16.91 -24.33
C VAL A 17 16.82 -15.86 -23.56
N TRP A 18 16.26 -16.21 -22.39
CA TRP A 18 15.62 -15.22 -21.50
C TRP A 18 16.63 -14.22 -20.94
N TRP A 19 17.86 -14.65 -20.66
CA TRP A 19 18.94 -13.78 -20.21
C TRP A 19 19.54 -12.93 -21.34
N LEU A 20 19.70 -13.47 -22.56
CA LEU A 20 20.19 -12.72 -23.75
C LEU A 20 19.17 -11.76 -24.38
N ARG A 21 17.88 -11.86 -24.05
CA ARG A 21 16.90 -10.81 -24.41
C ARG A 21 17.02 -9.59 -23.48
N ARG A 22 17.76 -9.70 -22.38
CA ARG A 22 18.35 -8.57 -21.66
C ARG A 22 19.78 -8.38 -22.18
N ASP A 23 19.93 -7.74 -23.34
CA ASP A 23 21.22 -7.11 -23.62
C ASP A 23 21.23 -5.68 -23.06
N PRO A 24 22.16 -5.37 -22.15
CA PRO A 24 22.66 -4.02 -21.94
C PRO A 24 23.65 -3.66 -23.07
N VAL A 25 24.03 -2.39 -23.13
CA VAL A 25 25.19 -1.80 -23.86
C VAL A 25 24.83 -0.83 -24.98
N GLY A 26 25.11 0.44 -24.66
CA GLY A 26 25.39 1.53 -25.57
C GLY A 26 25.88 2.72 -24.75
N GLY A 27 27.04 2.59 -24.10
CA GLY A 27 27.65 3.64 -23.29
C GLY A 27 28.31 4.72 -24.14
N ASP A 28 28.17 5.99 -23.74
CA ASP A 28 29.32 6.85 -23.44
C ASP A 28 28.88 8.17 -22.75
N ALA A 29 29.64 8.53 -21.70
CA ALA A 29 29.91 9.90 -21.25
C ALA A 29 28.81 10.81 -20.65
N ALA A 30 27.88 10.30 -19.82
CA ALA A 30 27.08 11.16 -18.92
C ALA A 30 26.74 10.60 -17.52
N ASP A 31 27.19 9.41 -17.14
CA ASP A 31 26.85 8.80 -15.84
C ASP A 31 27.80 9.22 -14.71
N GLN A 32 27.92 10.52 -14.49
CA GLN A 32 28.38 11.06 -13.21
C GLN A 32 27.18 11.74 -12.53
N PHE A 33 26.58 11.00 -11.60
CA PHE A 33 25.67 11.47 -10.55
C PHE A 33 24.18 11.64 -10.87
N GLU A 34 23.56 10.81 -11.72
CA GLU A 34 22.19 10.41 -11.41
C GLU A 34 22.26 9.30 -10.34
N VAL A 35 22.42 9.71 -9.08
CA VAL A 35 22.12 8.83 -7.96
C VAL A 35 20.63 8.49 -8.11
N GLU A 36 20.36 7.34 -8.72
CA GLU A 36 19.01 6.79 -8.87
C GLU A 36 18.33 6.94 -7.50
N ARG A 37 17.36 7.85 -7.39
CA ARG A 37 16.78 8.25 -6.11
C ARG A 37 16.01 7.06 -5.56
N LYS A 38 16.72 6.21 -4.79
CA LYS A 38 16.11 5.11 -4.08
C LYS A 38 15.29 5.66 -2.93
N TRP A 39 14.01 5.29 -2.91
CA TRP A 39 13.12 5.72 -1.85
C TRP A 39 13.42 4.94 -0.56
N PRO A 40 13.19 5.51 0.64
CA PRO A 40 13.53 4.84 1.90
C PRO A 40 12.91 3.45 2.11
N TRP A 41 11.76 3.17 1.50
CA TRP A 41 11.12 1.85 1.54
C TRP A 41 11.79 0.85 0.59
N GLU A 42 12.38 1.30 -0.53
CA GLU A 42 13.10 0.45 -1.47
C GLU A 42 14.38 -0.11 -0.86
N LEU A 43 14.99 0.64 0.08
CA LEU A 43 16.14 0.19 0.85
C LEU A 43 15.84 -1.01 1.77
N ARG A 44 14.56 -1.38 1.93
CA ARG A 44 14.14 -2.61 2.63
C ARG A 44 14.23 -3.86 1.77
N LEU A 45 14.43 -3.70 0.46
CA LEU A 45 14.46 -4.78 -0.52
C LEU A 45 15.87 -4.88 -1.12
N THR A 46 16.30 -6.10 -1.43
CA THR A 46 17.41 -6.27 -2.37
C THR A 46 16.98 -5.78 -3.75
N PRO A 47 17.90 -5.44 -4.67
CA PRO A 47 17.52 -5.03 -6.03
C PRO A 47 16.62 -6.05 -6.74
N GLU A 48 16.86 -7.34 -6.54
CA GLU A 48 16.06 -8.44 -7.10
C GLU A 48 14.67 -8.47 -6.47
N ALA A 49 14.57 -8.33 -5.15
CA ALA A 49 13.29 -8.28 -4.44
C ALA A 49 12.49 -7.03 -4.79
N GLN A 50 13.14 -5.88 -5.01
CA GLN A 50 12.50 -4.66 -5.48
C GLN A 50 11.90 -4.87 -6.88
N ALA A 51 12.67 -5.44 -7.81
CA ALA A 51 12.19 -5.72 -9.16
C ALA A 51 10.98 -6.68 -9.13
N ALA A 52 11.07 -7.78 -8.37
CA ALA A 52 10.00 -8.74 -8.20
C ALA A 52 8.76 -8.09 -7.55
N PHE A 53 8.94 -7.30 -6.50
CA PHE A 53 7.85 -6.60 -5.83
C PHE A 53 7.10 -5.65 -6.78
N MET A 54 7.84 -4.86 -7.57
CA MET A 54 7.25 -3.94 -8.55
C MET A 54 6.57 -4.69 -9.71
N GLU A 55 7.11 -5.84 -10.12
CA GLU A 55 6.46 -6.75 -11.07
C GLU A 55 5.12 -7.28 -10.53
N GLY A 56 5.11 -7.74 -9.28
CA GLY A 56 3.88 -8.21 -8.62
C GLY A 56 2.82 -7.10 -8.50
N LEU A 57 3.21 -5.88 -8.12
CA LEU A 57 2.30 -4.72 -8.08
C LEU A 57 1.73 -4.38 -9.47
N ARG A 58 2.56 -4.43 -10.52
CA ARG A 58 2.12 -4.20 -11.90
C ARG A 58 1.13 -5.28 -12.34
N ALA A 59 1.45 -6.56 -12.12
CA ALA A 59 0.56 -7.67 -12.45
C ALA A 59 -0.79 -7.58 -11.71
N TYR A 60 -0.77 -7.21 -10.43
CA TYR A 60 -1.98 -6.98 -9.64
C TYR A 60 -2.87 -5.88 -10.24
N ASN A 61 -2.27 -4.76 -10.68
CA ASN A 61 -2.97 -3.67 -11.37
C ASN A 61 -3.53 -4.11 -12.72
N ASP A 62 -2.75 -4.83 -13.53
CA ASP A 62 -3.12 -5.32 -14.86
C ASP A 62 -4.27 -6.34 -14.80
N ALA A 63 -4.41 -7.07 -13.68
CA ALA A 63 -5.54 -7.94 -13.39
C ALA A 63 -6.86 -7.18 -13.08
N GLY A 64 -6.86 -5.85 -13.18
CA GLY A 64 -8.04 -4.99 -12.97
C GLY A 64 -8.11 -4.35 -11.58
N ASN A 65 -7.19 -4.67 -10.67
CA ASN A 65 -7.17 -4.10 -9.33
C ASN A 65 -6.42 -2.75 -9.31
N ARG A 66 -7.14 -1.68 -9.65
CA ARG A 66 -6.57 -0.34 -9.78
C ARG A 66 -5.80 0.09 -8.53
N LEU A 67 -4.54 0.44 -8.72
CA LEU A 67 -3.68 1.02 -7.69
C LEU A 67 -2.84 2.18 -8.22
N ALA A 68 -2.34 3.00 -7.30
CA ALA A 68 -1.37 4.05 -7.56
C ALA A 68 -0.24 3.97 -6.53
N VAL A 69 1.01 4.07 -6.99
CA VAL A 69 2.21 4.03 -6.15
C VAL A 69 2.80 5.43 -6.09
N VAL A 70 2.84 6.03 -4.89
CA VAL A 70 3.50 7.32 -4.66
C VAL A 70 4.80 7.06 -3.91
N GLY A 71 5.85 6.76 -4.67
CA GLY A 71 7.15 6.30 -4.15
C GLY A 71 7.77 7.27 -3.14
N GLU A 72 7.74 8.57 -3.43
CA GLU A 72 8.24 9.64 -2.56
C GLU A 72 7.58 9.66 -1.19
N GLN A 73 6.25 9.49 -1.16
CA GLN A 73 5.46 9.49 0.07
C GLN A 73 5.49 8.13 0.77
N GLY A 74 5.93 7.07 0.09
CA GLY A 74 5.90 5.72 0.63
C GLY A 74 4.48 5.16 0.78
N VAL A 75 3.54 5.60 -0.06
CA VAL A 75 2.11 5.25 0.01
C VAL A 75 1.68 4.52 -1.26
N LEU A 76 0.92 3.46 -1.09
CA LEU A 76 0.18 2.75 -2.12
C LEU A 76 -1.32 2.98 -1.92
N THR A 77 -1.99 3.47 -2.95
CA THR A 77 -3.44 3.69 -2.95
C THR A 77 -4.11 2.57 -3.74
N THR A 78 -5.15 1.94 -3.19
CA THR A 78 -6.09 1.12 -3.96
C THR A 78 -7.40 1.88 -4.11
N TYR A 79 -8.17 1.60 -5.17
CA TYR A 79 -9.44 2.31 -5.43
C TYR A 79 -10.69 1.47 -5.24
N ASP A 80 -10.57 0.13 -5.22
CA ASP A 80 -11.70 -0.78 -5.00
C ASP A 80 -11.29 -1.97 -4.12
N PRO A 81 -11.65 -1.99 -2.82
CA PRO A 81 -12.12 -0.84 -2.04
C PRO A 81 -11.01 0.23 -1.86
N PRO A 82 -11.36 1.50 -1.59
CA PRO A 82 -10.38 2.56 -1.43
C PRO A 82 -9.57 2.40 -0.13
N ARG A 83 -8.24 2.35 -0.26
CA ARG A 83 -7.30 2.16 0.87
C ARG A 83 -6.02 2.93 0.64
N LEU A 84 -5.35 3.33 1.72
CA LEU A 84 -3.96 3.77 1.71
C LEU A 84 -3.12 2.77 2.49
N ILE A 85 -2.00 2.34 1.90
CA ILE A 85 -1.15 1.29 2.43
C ILE A 85 0.30 1.80 2.44
N SER A 86 0.99 1.60 3.55
CA SER A 86 2.42 1.88 3.65
C SER A 86 3.22 0.95 2.75
N LEU A 87 4.01 1.53 1.84
CA LEU A 87 4.98 0.79 1.04
C LEU A 87 6.10 0.19 1.91
N HIS A 88 6.41 0.79 3.06
CA HIS A 88 7.37 0.22 4.01
C HIS A 88 6.83 -1.09 4.61
N LEU A 89 5.54 -1.11 5.00
CA LEU A 89 4.89 -2.31 5.50
C LEU A 89 4.85 -3.40 4.41
N LEU A 90 4.43 -3.05 3.19
CA LEU A 90 4.38 -4.01 2.09
C LEU A 90 5.77 -4.57 1.77
N ALA A 91 6.80 -3.71 1.70
CA ALA A 91 8.17 -4.11 1.44
C ALA A 91 8.72 -5.04 2.54
N ASP A 92 8.53 -4.71 3.81
CA ASP A 92 8.98 -5.55 4.93
C ASP A 92 8.30 -6.94 4.89
N VAL A 93 6.99 -6.99 4.63
CA VAL A 93 6.26 -8.28 4.58
C VAL A 93 6.59 -9.06 3.31
N PHE A 94 6.85 -8.40 2.19
CA PHE A 94 7.31 -9.04 0.95
C PHE A 94 8.72 -9.62 1.14
N ALA A 95 9.65 -8.85 1.70
CA ALA A 95 11.01 -9.31 2.01
C ALA A 95 11.00 -10.54 2.93
N ALA A 96 10.12 -10.54 3.94
CA ALA A 96 9.98 -11.66 4.87
C ALA A 96 9.49 -12.97 4.20
N ARG A 97 8.98 -12.93 2.97
CA ARG A 97 8.64 -14.14 2.19
C ARG A 97 9.86 -14.77 1.50
N GLY A 98 10.98 -14.05 1.41
CA GLY A 98 12.23 -14.55 0.84
C GLY A 98 12.09 -15.05 -0.60
N ASP A 99 12.74 -16.18 -0.91
CA ASP A 99 12.80 -16.74 -2.26
C ASP A 99 11.42 -17.05 -2.87
N ALA A 100 10.42 -17.39 -2.04
CA ALA A 100 9.07 -17.64 -2.52
C ALA A 100 8.46 -16.39 -3.19
N ALA A 101 8.77 -15.19 -2.66
CA ALA A 101 8.33 -13.91 -3.22
C ALA A 101 8.96 -13.63 -4.59
N LEU A 102 10.19 -14.09 -4.78
CA LEU A 102 10.94 -13.91 -6.02
C LEU A 102 10.48 -14.87 -7.11
N HIS A 103 10.05 -16.08 -6.73
CA HIS A 103 9.60 -17.10 -7.67
C HIS A 103 8.21 -16.81 -8.24
N ASP A 104 7.28 -16.35 -7.38
CA ASP A 104 5.95 -15.91 -7.79
C ASP A 104 5.57 -14.56 -7.13
N PRO A 105 6.07 -13.45 -7.69
CA PRO A 105 5.79 -12.12 -7.15
C PRO A 105 4.31 -11.73 -7.27
N GLN A 106 3.62 -12.20 -8.30
CA GLN A 106 2.21 -11.87 -8.55
C GLN A 106 1.31 -12.51 -7.48
N GLU A 107 1.44 -13.83 -7.27
CA GLU A 107 0.66 -14.53 -6.25
C GLU A 107 1.01 -13.99 -4.86
N THR A 108 2.30 -13.70 -4.61
CA THR A 108 2.75 -13.14 -3.35
C THR A 108 2.10 -11.78 -3.08
N VAL A 109 2.16 -10.83 -4.01
CA VAL A 109 1.54 -9.51 -3.85
C VAL A 109 0.03 -9.64 -3.68
N THR A 110 -0.64 -10.48 -4.46
CA THR A 110 -2.10 -10.72 -4.35
C THR A 110 -2.45 -11.19 -2.93
N ALA A 111 -1.74 -12.20 -2.42
CA ALA A 111 -1.95 -12.71 -1.07
C ALA A 111 -1.64 -11.66 0.02
N LEU A 112 -0.69 -10.76 -0.21
CA LEU A 112 -0.42 -9.64 0.70
C LEU A 112 -1.57 -8.64 0.71
N MET A 113 -2.08 -8.25 -0.46
CA MET A 113 -3.19 -7.30 -0.60
C MET A 113 -4.47 -7.84 0.05
N ASP A 114 -4.76 -9.13 -0.13
CA ASP A 114 -5.89 -9.81 0.52
C ASP A 114 -5.74 -9.86 2.03
N ARG A 115 -4.53 -10.19 2.52
CA ARG A 115 -4.26 -10.22 3.97
C ARG A 115 -4.41 -8.85 4.62
N LEU A 116 -4.01 -7.79 3.93
CA LEU A 116 -4.14 -6.41 4.42
C LEU A 116 -5.56 -5.87 4.28
N ALA A 117 -6.42 -6.48 3.45
CA ALA A 117 -7.82 -6.09 3.29
C ALA A 117 -8.70 -6.33 4.52
N GLY A 118 -8.27 -7.19 5.45
CA GLY A 118 -9.15 -7.66 6.53
C GLY A 118 -9.42 -6.66 7.66
N ALA A 119 -8.53 -5.68 7.89
CA ALA A 119 -8.70 -4.72 8.99
C ALA A 119 -7.70 -3.55 8.91
N GLU A 120 -8.17 -2.36 9.32
CA GLU A 120 -7.31 -1.22 9.68
C GLU A 120 -6.24 -1.64 10.69
N ARG A 121 -5.02 -1.16 10.47
CA ARG A 121 -3.85 -1.43 11.32
C ARG A 121 -2.78 -0.37 11.06
N PRO A 122 -1.71 -0.29 11.87
CA PRO A 122 -0.59 0.59 11.57
C PRO A 122 -0.07 0.37 10.14
N GLY A 123 -0.05 1.43 9.34
CA GLY A 123 0.33 1.39 7.93
C GLY A 123 -0.77 0.97 6.95
N VAL A 124 -2.01 0.73 7.38
CA VAL A 124 -3.15 0.43 6.49
C VAL A 124 -4.37 1.22 6.93
N LEU A 125 -4.84 2.11 6.07
CA LEU A 125 -6.02 2.92 6.27
C LEU A 125 -7.11 2.52 5.28
N HIS A 126 -8.28 2.18 5.80
CA HIS A 126 -9.48 1.92 4.99
C HIS A 126 -10.27 3.21 4.84
N LEU A 127 -10.66 3.53 3.60
CA LEU A 127 -11.40 4.74 3.31
C LEU A 127 -12.85 4.41 2.98
N ARG A 128 -13.75 5.35 3.26
CA ARG A 128 -15.17 5.23 2.92
C ARG A 128 -15.42 5.87 1.55
N PRO A 129 -15.83 5.11 0.52
CA PRO A 129 -16.22 5.72 -0.75
C PRO A 129 -17.44 6.63 -0.54
N GLY A 130 -17.52 7.73 -1.29
CA GLY A 130 -18.63 8.67 -1.17
C GLY A 130 -18.78 9.29 0.23
N TRP A 131 -17.67 9.49 0.93
CA TRP A 131 -17.61 9.89 2.35
C TRP A 131 -18.42 11.14 2.71
N LEU A 132 -18.60 12.07 1.76
CA LEU A 132 -19.45 13.26 1.89
C LEU A 132 -20.38 13.39 0.68
N SER A 133 -21.68 13.22 0.96
CA SER A 133 -22.79 13.51 0.06
C SER A 133 -23.47 14.81 0.48
N GLY A 134 -23.61 15.75 -0.46
CA GLY A 134 -24.19 17.07 -0.20
C GLY A 134 -23.22 18.01 0.51
N GLU A 135 -23.74 18.79 1.46
CA GLU A 135 -23.00 19.80 2.21
C GLU A 135 -23.11 19.56 3.72
N VAL A 136 -22.11 20.04 4.46
CA VAL A 136 -22.13 20.12 5.93
C VAL A 136 -21.82 21.55 6.35
N ASP A 137 -22.75 22.21 7.03
CA ASP A 137 -22.65 23.62 7.41
C ASP A 137 -22.28 24.56 6.24
N GLY A 138 -22.87 24.30 5.06
CA GLY A 138 -22.61 25.06 3.83
C GLY A 138 -21.25 24.78 3.16
N MET A 139 -20.49 23.81 3.68
CA MET A 139 -19.28 23.29 3.04
C MET A 139 -19.63 22.07 2.22
N ASP A 140 -19.39 22.16 0.91
CA ASP A 140 -19.31 20.99 0.05
C ASP A 140 -18.03 20.20 0.33
N ARG A 141 -17.82 19.14 -0.46
CA ARG A 141 -16.64 18.26 -0.33
C ARG A 141 -15.31 18.99 -0.47
N ALA A 142 -15.20 19.86 -1.46
CA ALA A 142 -13.97 20.59 -1.72
C ALA A 142 -13.68 21.56 -0.56
N ARG A 143 -14.67 22.35 -0.14
CA ARG A 143 -14.52 23.31 0.97
C ARG A 143 -14.19 22.63 2.31
N PHE A 144 -14.86 21.51 2.62
CA PHE A 144 -14.54 20.76 3.84
C PHE A 144 -13.11 20.23 3.80
N THR A 145 -12.69 19.71 2.64
CA THR A 145 -11.34 19.16 2.46
C THR A 145 -10.27 20.24 2.56
N GLU A 146 -10.48 21.39 1.92
CA GLU A 146 -9.60 22.55 2.02
C GLU A 146 -9.50 23.06 3.47
N ALA A 147 -10.63 23.16 4.19
CA ALA A 147 -10.64 23.57 5.58
C ALA A 147 -9.84 22.59 6.48
N VAL A 148 -9.98 21.29 6.26
CA VAL A 148 -9.18 20.28 6.97
C VAL A 148 -7.69 20.42 6.61
N ARG A 149 -7.36 20.53 5.32
CA ARG A 149 -5.99 20.66 4.85
C ARG A 149 -5.31 21.91 5.42
N ASP A 150 -6.01 23.03 5.45
CA ASP A 150 -5.48 24.30 5.95
C ASP A 150 -5.23 24.28 7.47
N ILE A 151 -6.05 23.53 8.23
CA ILE A 151 -5.83 23.35 9.68
C ILE A 151 -4.72 22.35 9.97
N VAL A 152 -4.65 21.22 9.26
CA VAL A 152 -3.59 20.22 9.48
C VAL A 152 -2.24 20.73 8.99
N CYS A 153 -2.23 21.49 7.89
CA CYS A 153 -1.03 21.94 7.20
C CYS A 153 -1.20 23.40 6.76
N GLY A 154 -1.19 24.32 7.72
CA GLY A 154 -1.09 25.75 7.43
C GLY A 154 0.02 26.02 6.42
N ALA A 155 -0.16 27.02 5.55
CA ALA A 155 0.64 27.23 4.34
C ALA A 155 2.17 27.35 4.54
N GLN A 156 2.64 27.45 5.79
CA GLN A 156 4.05 27.60 6.17
C GLN A 156 4.46 26.71 7.35
N ALA A 157 3.80 25.57 7.58
CA ALA A 157 4.21 24.67 8.66
C ALA A 157 5.64 24.14 8.41
N GLU A 158 6.59 24.62 9.21
CA GLU A 158 7.99 24.21 9.14
C GLU A 158 8.10 22.68 9.31
N GLY A 159 8.84 22.02 8.41
CA GLY A 159 9.00 20.57 8.40
C GLY A 159 7.97 19.80 7.56
N VAL A 160 6.92 20.43 7.02
CA VAL A 160 6.04 19.77 6.02
C VAL A 160 6.69 19.84 4.63
N VAL A 161 6.95 18.68 4.02
CA VAL A 161 7.64 18.56 2.72
C VAL A 161 6.64 18.52 1.57
N SER A 162 5.58 17.73 1.71
CA SER A 162 4.54 17.62 0.69
C SER A 162 3.19 17.34 1.31
N ARG A 163 2.15 17.74 0.57
CA ARG A 163 0.75 17.52 0.90
C ARG A 163 0.02 17.06 -0.34
N SER A 164 -0.77 16.01 -0.22
CA SER A 164 -1.62 15.53 -1.29
C SER A 164 -3.00 15.20 -0.73
N VAL A 165 -4.00 15.47 -1.55
CA VAL A 165 -5.40 15.24 -1.22
C VAL A 165 -6.01 14.46 -2.37
N ASP A 166 -6.74 13.40 -2.05
CA ASP A 166 -7.63 12.73 -2.99
C ASP A 166 -9.06 12.83 -2.45
N GLU A 167 -9.77 13.87 -2.91
CA GLU A 167 -11.15 14.14 -2.52
C GLU A 167 -12.11 13.02 -2.90
N THR A 168 -11.78 12.26 -3.96
CA THR A 168 -12.64 11.19 -4.49
C THR A 168 -12.76 10.05 -3.50
N ILE A 169 -11.63 9.67 -2.90
CA ILE A 169 -11.55 8.61 -1.89
C ILE A 169 -11.57 9.14 -0.45
N GLY A 170 -11.49 10.45 -0.25
CA GLY A 170 -11.52 11.06 1.08
C GLY A 170 -10.21 10.93 1.84
N ALA A 171 -9.08 11.09 1.15
CA ALA A 171 -7.75 10.95 1.72
C ALA A 171 -7.01 12.30 1.81
N LEU A 172 -6.34 12.53 2.94
CA LEU A 172 -5.29 13.55 3.09
C LEU A 172 -3.97 12.84 3.45
N GLN A 173 -2.90 13.18 2.74
CA GLN A 173 -1.55 12.70 3.03
C GLN A 173 -0.63 13.88 3.29
N VAL A 174 0.18 13.78 4.35
CA VAL A 174 1.10 14.84 4.80
C VAL A 174 2.46 14.22 5.03
N ALA A 175 3.43 14.57 4.19
CA ALA A 175 4.82 14.17 4.34
C ALA A 175 5.56 15.21 5.19
N VAL A 176 6.21 14.76 6.26
CA VAL A 176 6.99 15.59 7.19
C VAL A 176 8.44 15.15 7.21
N LEU A 177 9.35 16.11 7.32
CA LEU A 177 10.78 15.89 7.49
C LEU A 177 11.12 16.01 8.97
N GLY A 178 11.20 14.88 9.67
CA GLY A 178 11.64 14.83 11.06
C GLY A 178 13.16 14.88 11.19
N ASP A 179 13.66 15.37 12.32
CA ASP A 179 15.10 15.36 12.66
C ASP A 179 15.56 13.89 12.85
N PRO A 180 16.63 13.45 12.17
CA PRO A 180 17.12 12.08 12.26
C PRO A 180 17.73 11.76 13.64
N SER A 181 18.14 12.76 14.43
CA SER A 181 18.79 12.58 15.72
C SER A 181 17.84 12.04 16.81
N ALA A 182 16.53 12.27 16.69
CA ALA A 182 15.54 11.72 17.62
C ALA A 182 15.30 10.21 17.39
N ALA A 183 15.57 9.70 16.19
CA ALA A 183 15.27 8.32 15.82
C ALA A 183 16.26 7.27 16.39
N GLN A 184 17.42 7.69 16.93
CA GLN A 184 18.47 6.78 17.42
C GLN A 184 18.49 6.61 18.95
N SER A 185 17.77 7.46 19.71
CA SER A 185 17.78 7.41 21.18
C SER A 185 16.44 7.09 21.82
N GLU A 186 15.36 6.89 21.04
CA GLU A 186 14.02 6.79 21.60
C GLU A 186 13.39 5.41 21.35
N GLU A 187 12.97 4.77 22.44
CA GLU A 187 11.88 3.78 22.42
C GLU A 187 10.76 4.31 21.49
N PRO A 188 10.18 3.47 20.60
CA PRO A 188 9.10 3.92 19.75
C PRO A 188 8.02 4.56 20.63
N ALA A 189 7.65 5.81 20.34
CA ALA A 189 6.58 6.49 21.07
C ALA A 189 5.31 5.63 20.95
N HIS A 190 5.03 4.86 22.00
CA HIS A 190 3.91 3.94 22.04
C HIS A 190 2.62 4.75 22.15
N VAL A 191 1.87 4.82 21.06
CA VAL A 191 0.46 5.18 21.13
C VAL A 191 -0.32 3.89 21.41
N ASN A 192 -0.90 3.83 22.62
CA ASN A 192 -1.59 2.69 23.26
C ASN A 192 -0.68 1.70 23.99
N GLY A 193 -0.51 1.94 25.30
CA GLY A 193 0.27 1.10 26.22
C GLY A 193 -0.23 -0.33 26.41
N ARG A 194 0.07 -1.21 25.45
CA ARG A 194 0.02 -2.67 25.65
C ARG A 194 1.20 -3.33 24.91
N PRO A 195 2.02 -4.14 25.60
CA PRO A 195 3.13 -4.83 24.97
C PRO A 195 2.63 -5.85 23.94
N VAL A 196 3.31 -5.93 22.81
CA VAL A 196 3.17 -7.01 21.83
C VAL A 196 3.77 -8.27 22.46
N PRO A 197 3.07 -9.43 22.50
CA PRO A 197 3.74 -10.67 22.83
C PRO A 197 4.66 -11.02 21.67
N GLU A 198 5.95 -10.95 21.96
CA GLU A 198 7.05 -11.52 21.19
C GLU A 198 6.69 -12.96 20.79
N MET A 199 6.42 -13.18 19.51
CA MET A 199 6.28 -14.53 18.95
C MET A 199 7.68 -15.14 18.81
N ALA A 200 8.22 -15.58 19.94
CA ALA A 200 9.30 -16.54 20.01
C ALA A 200 8.88 -17.59 21.03
N GLY A 201 8.55 -18.80 20.56
CA GLY A 201 8.04 -19.85 21.43
C GLY A 201 7.79 -21.16 20.71
N SER A 202 8.87 -21.77 20.24
CA SER A 202 8.94 -23.20 19.95
C SER A 202 8.37 -23.98 21.14
N ALA A 203 7.25 -24.66 20.95
CA ALA A 203 6.64 -25.50 21.97
C ALA A 203 7.37 -26.85 22.06
N ALA A 204 8.47 -26.88 22.81
CA ALA A 204 9.02 -28.11 23.36
C ALA A 204 8.47 -28.30 24.79
N ALA A 205 7.65 -29.33 24.95
CA ALA A 205 7.07 -29.75 26.22
C ALA A 205 8.17 -30.28 27.17
N ALA A 206 8.13 -29.87 28.44
CA ALA A 206 8.79 -30.59 29.53
C ALA A 206 8.08 -30.37 30.88
N VAL A 207 7.25 -31.36 31.21
CA VAL A 207 7.14 -32.08 32.50
C VAL A 207 7.15 -31.26 33.80
N LYS A 208 6.00 -31.32 34.50
CA LYS A 208 5.98 -31.28 35.97
C LYS A 208 4.93 -32.25 36.52
N ASP A 209 5.41 -33.40 36.98
CA ASP A 209 4.79 -34.30 37.98
C ASP A 209 4.36 -33.48 39.23
N ARG A 210 3.32 -33.72 40.03
CA ARG A 210 2.41 -34.83 40.43
C ARG A 210 1.46 -34.20 41.51
N PRO A 211 0.57 -34.91 42.25
CA PRO A 211 -0.15 -36.18 42.02
C PRO A 211 -1.67 -36.16 42.41
N ASP A 212 -2.35 -37.25 42.00
CA ASP A 212 -3.42 -38.05 42.64
C ASP A 212 -4.68 -37.41 43.26
N GLU A 213 -5.87 -37.76 42.71
CA GLU A 213 -6.79 -38.65 43.42
C GLU A 213 -7.82 -39.35 42.51
N MET A 214 -8.18 -40.56 42.92
CA MET A 214 -8.87 -41.64 42.21
C MET A 214 -10.40 -41.49 42.11
N ALA A 215 -10.97 -41.97 40.98
CA ALA A 215 -12.08 -42.95 40.98
C ALA A 215 -12.33 -43.48 39.54
N GLY A 216 -12.10 -44.78 39.30
CA GLY A 216 -12.55 -45.47 38.08
C GLY A 216 -13.95 -46.08 38.23
N PRO A 217 -14.27 -47.20 37.53
CA PRO A 217 -14.30 -47.37 36.07
C PRO A 217 -15.63 -48.02 35.60
N THR A 218 -15.87 -48.11 34.28
CA THR A 218 -16.69 -49.16 33.60
C THR A 218 -16.52 -48.98 32.08
N THR A 219 -15.73 -49.82 31.38
CA THR A 219 -16.15 -50.96 30.52
C THR A 219 -17.29 -50.65 29.55
N ALA A 220 -17.33 -51.03 28.27
CA ALA A 220 -16.49 -51.68 27.27
C ALA A 220 -17.42 -51.78 26.01
N ALA A 221 -16.91 -51.75 24.77
CA ALA A 221 -17.42 -52.58 23.66
C ALA A 221 -16.69 -52.29 22.34
N VAL A 222 -15.97 -53.32 21.90
CA VAL A 222 -15.44 -53.56 20.56
C VAL A 222 -16.55 -54.13 19.67
N LYS A 223 -16.65 -53.76 18.39
CA LYS A 223 -16.90 -54.73 17.30
C LYS A 223 -16.48 -54.26 15.91
N ASP A 224 -15.95 -55.24 15.21
CA ASP A 224 -15.25 -55.34 13.92
C ASP A 224 -16.05 -55.08 12.62
N ARG A 225 -15.37 -54.36 11.69
CA ARG A 225 -14.93 -54.75 10.30
C ARG A 225 -15.97 -55.07 9.17
N PRO A 226 -15.55 -55.23 7.88
CA PRO A 226 -16.10 -54.57 6.68
C PRO A 226 -16.65 -55.57 5.62
N ASP A 227 -16.96 -55.12 4.38
CA ASP A 227 -16.87 -55.87 3.10
C ASP A 227 -17.37 -54.98 1.92
N GLU A 228 -16.57 -54.68 0.90
CA GLU A 228 -16.36 -55.37 -0.41
C GLU A 228 -17.33 -54.99 -1.57
N MET A 229 -16.73 -54.34 -2.60
CA MET A 229 -16.74 -54.65 -4.05
C MET A 229 -18.05 -54.82 -4.86
N ALA A 230 -18.14 -54.03 -5.95
CA ALA A 230 -18.26 -54.49 -7.36
C ALA A 230 -18.59 -53.31 -8.31
N GLY A 231 -17.80 -53.10 -9.38
CA GLY A 231 -18.26 -52.41 -10.60
C GLY A 231 -18.89 -53.42 -11.58
N PRO A 232 -18.83 -53.22 -12.91
CA PRO A 232 -18.96 -52.01 -13.72
C PRO A 232 -19.99 -52.22 -14.88
N THR A 233 -20.39 -51.17 -15.61
CA THR A 233 -20.88 -51.34 -17.01
C THR A 233 -20.62 -50.11 -17.87
N THR A 234 -20.13 -50.40 -19.08
CA THR A 234 -19.78 -49.55 -20.22
C THR A 234 -20.92 -49.45 -21.24
N ALA A 235 -20.99 -48.33 -21.99
CA ALA A 235 -21.44 -48.20 -23.40
C ALA A 235 -21.28 -46.71 -23.79
N ALA A 236 -20.49 -46.25 -24.78
CA ALA A 236 -20.26 -46.59 -26.20
C ALA A 236 -21.17 -45.84 -27.21
N VAL A 237 -20.56 -44.84 -27.87
CA VAL A 237 -20.57 -44.50 -29.33
C VAL A 237 -21.84 -43.96 -30.01
N LYS A 238 -21.73 -42.77 -30.67
CA LYS A 238 -22.02 -42.58 -32.11
C LYS A 238 -21.46 -41.27 -32.71
N ASP A 239 -20.87 -41.40 -33.91
CA ASP A 239 -20.18 -40.42 -34.77
C ASP A 239 -21.09 -39.52 -35.66
N ARG A 240 -20.63 -38.27 -35.91
CA ARG A 240 -20.53 -37.39 -37.13
C ARG A 240 -21.67 -37.29 -38.21
N PRO A 241 -21.64 -36.38 -39.24
CA PRO A 241 -20.63 -35.36 -39.68
C PRO A 241 -21.15 -33.94 -40.17
N ASP A 242 -20.16 -33.06 -40.45
CA ASP A 242 -19.95 -32.01 -41.51
C ASP A 242 -21.02 -30.99 -41.99
N GLU A 243 -20.70 -29.67 -42.03
CA GLU A 243 -20.17 -28.95 -43.21
C GLU A 243 -20.07 -27.40 -43.06
N MET A 244 -18.95 -26.88 -43.59
CA MET A 244 -18.64 -25.62 -44.32
C MET A 244 -19.25 -24.23 -44.02
N GLY A 245 -18.34 -23.24 -43.96
CA GLY A 245 -18.63 -21.82 -44.24
C GLY A 245 -17.43 -20.90 -43.97
N GLY A 246 -16.52 -20.77 -44.94
CA GLY A 246 -15.37 -19.85 -44.93
C GLY A 246 -15.70 -18.39 -45.31
N PRO A 247 -14.68 -17.54 -45.57
CA PRO A 247 -14.50 -16.24 -44.89
C PRO A 247 -14.68 -15.02 -45.80
N THR A 248 -14.87 -13.83 -45.22
CA THR A 248 -14.55 -12.55 -45.90
C THR A 248 -14.06 -11.49 -44.92
N THR A 249 -12.79 -11.11 -45.10
CA THR A 249 -12.20 -9.82 -44.72
C THR A 249 -12.51 -8.79 -45.79
N ALA A 250 -12.78 -7.54 -45.40
CA ALA A 250 -12.70 -6.38 -46.28
C ALA A 250 -12.25 -5.16 -45.47
N ALA A 251 -11.37 -4.37 -46.08
CA ALA A 251 -10.64 -3.28 -45.48
C ALA A 251 -10.99 -1.94 -46.16
N VAL A 252 -10.88 -0.85 -45.39
CA VAL A 252 -10.48 0.52 -45.77
C VAL A 252 -11.51 1.55 -46.30
N LYS A 253 -11.45 2.71 -45.62
CA LYS A 253 -11.77 4.13 -45.97
C LYS A 253 -13.21 4.59 -46.16
N ASP A 254 -13.64 5.55 -45.33
CA ASP A 254 -13.42 6.97 -45.61
C ASP A 254 -13.75 7.87 -44.40
N ARG A 255 -12.91 8.90 -44.14
CA ARG A 255 -13.31 10.30 -43.86
C ARG A 255 -12.14 11.15 -43.33
N ARG A 256 -11.70 12.07 -44.21
CA ARG A 256 -11.34 13.49 -43.95
C ARG A 256 -12.48 14.19 -43.17
N ASP A 257 -12.34 15.29 -42.43
CA ASP A 257 -11.35 16.37 -42.28
C ASP A 257 -11.54 16.97 -40.86
N GLU A 258 -10.68 17.93 -40.52
CA GLU A 258 -10.80 18.99 -39.49
C GLU A 258 -9.91 18.88 -38.24
N ALA A 259 -8.77 19.57 -38.33
CA ALA A 259 -8.17 20.29 -37.21
C ALA A 259 -8.85 21.67 -37.09
N PRO A 260 -8.80 22.29 -35.90
CA PRO A 260 -7.79 23.33 -35.73
C PRO A 260 -7.02 23.22 -34.42
N GLY A 261 -5.80 23.75 -34.43
CA GLY A 261 -4.86 23.65 -33.33
C GLY A 261 -5.15 24.54 -32.13
N SER A 262 -4.50 24.18 -31.02
CA SER A 262 -4.01 25.14 -30.04
C SER A 262 -2.70 24.58 -29.51
N ALA A 263 -1.60 25.14 -30.01
CA ALA A 263 -0.27 24.95 -29.46
C ALA A 263 -0.19 25.68 -28.11
N ALA A 264 -0.18 24.93 -27.02
CA ALA A 264 0.22 25.46 -25.72
C ALA A 264 1.74 25.54 -25.68
N ALA A 265 2.26 26.75 -25.78
CA ALA A 265 3.67 27.07 -25.60
C ALA A 265 4.13 26.62 -24.19
N VAL A 266 5.09 25.71 -24.14
CA VAL A 266 5.88 25.45 -22.94
C VAL A 266 6.94 26.55 -22.86
N VAL A 267 6.68 27.55 -22.02
CA VAL A 267 7.70 28.51 -21.60
C VAL A 267 8.67 27.74 -20.69
N LYS A 268 9.86 27.47 -21.23
CA LYS A 268 11.00 26.92 -20.50
C LYS A 268 11.63 28.06 -19.72
N ASP A 269 11.26 28.21 -18.46
CA ASP A 269 12.00 29.08 -17.54
C ASP A 269 13.33 28.38 -17.20
N ARG A 270 14.44 29.02 -17.54
CA ARG A 270 15.79 28.57 -17.22
C ARG A 270 16.16 29.23 -15.90
N THR A 271 16.03 28.49 -14.81
CA THR A 271 16.76 28.82 -13.58
C THR A 271 18.16 28.23 -13.70
N ASP A 272 19.17 29.09 -13.82
CA ASP A 272 20.57 28.72 -13.62
C ASP A 272 20.73 28.18 -12.20
N GLU A 273 21.06 26.89 -12.07
CA GLU A 273 21.33 26.25 -10.79
C GLU A 273 22.81 26.45 -10.43
N ALA A 274 23.05 27.18 -9.34
CA ALA A 274 24.33 27.26 -8.67
C ALA A 274 24.64 25.94 -7.95
N PRO A 275 25.93 25.60 -7.69
CA PRO A 275 26.31 24.33 -7.08
C PRO A 275 25.69 24.15 -5.69
N VAL A 276 25.02 23.02 -5.50
CA VAL A 276 24.39 22.61 -4.24
C VAL A 276 25.46 22.44 -3.15
N PRO A 277 25.40 23.17 -2.02
CA PRO A 277 26.28 22.91 -0.90
C PRO A 277 25.95 21.57 -0.24
N ASP A 278 27.00 20.80 0.06
CA ASP A 278 26.99 19.45 0.64
C ASP A 278 26.50 19.45 2.10
N GLY A 279 25.21 19.74 2.27
CA GLY A 279 24.55 19.92 3.57
C GLY A 279 23.05 19.64 3.52
N THR A 280 22.63 18.71 2.64
CA THR A 280 21.22 18.29 2.55
C THR A 280 20.77 17.81 3.93
N PRO A 281 19.73 18.41 4.54
CA PRO A 281 19.24 17.94 5.83
C PRO A 281 18.86 16.47 5.69
N SER A 282 19.57 15.60 6.41
CA SER A 282 19.44 14.14 6.39
C SER A 282 18.14 13.65 7.07
N GLY A 283 17.12 14.51 7.06
CA GLY A 283 15.84 14.26 7.70
C GLY A 283 15.12 13.06 7.11
N ARG A 284 14.44 12.34 7.99
CA ARG A 284 13.65 11.17 7.61
C ARG A 284 12.25 11.64 7.23
N VAL A 285 11.88 11.50 5.94
CA VAL A 285 10.53 11.84 5.47
C VAL A 285 9.49 10.81 5.92
N ASN A 286 8.59 11.13 6.83
CA ASN A 286 7.49 10.25 7.23
C ASN A 286 6.16 10.79 6.73
N THR A 287 5.22 9.92 6.35
CA THR A 287 3.94 10.36 5.78
C THR A 287 2.79 9.95 6.68
N MET A 288 2.04 10.94 7.16
CA MET A 288 0.75 10.73 7.82
C MET A 288 -0.34 10.56 6.76
N MET A 289 -1.24 9.61 6.97
CA MET A 289 -2.41 9.35 6.15
C MET A 289 -3.67 9.54 7.01
N LEU A 290 -4.62 10.32 6.53
CA LEU A 290 -5.83 10.71 7.25
C LEU A 290 -7.08 10.44 6.42
N ASP A 291 -8.07 9.81 7.05
CA ASP A 291 -9.41 9.54 6.50
C ASP A 291 -10.34 10.72 6.77
N LEU A 292 -10.70 11.45 5.72
CA LEU A 292 -11.61 12.59 5.80
C LEU A 292 -13.04 12.18 6.19
N ALA A 293 -13.44 10.93 5.92
CA ALA A 293 -14.73 10.40 6.37
C ALA A 293 -14.80 10.34 7.90
N ARG A 294 -13.73 9.86 8.53
CA ARG A 294 -13.61 9.85 9.99
C ARG A 294 -13.57 11.26 10.57
N VAL A 295 -12.84 12.18 9.94
CA VAL A 295 -12.83 13.60 10.36
C VAL A 295 -14.24 14.18 10.33
N LEU A 296 -15.00 13.93 9.26
CA LEU A 296 -16.39 14.37 9.12
C LEU A 296 -17.30 13.77 10.20
N ASP A 297 -17.15 12.49 10.53
CA ASP A 297 -17.96 11.85 11.58
C ASP A 297 -17.70 12.51 12.95
N ARG A 298 -16.43 12.80 13.28
CA ARG A 298 -16.04 13.51 14.51
C ARG A 298 -16.50 14.97 14.51
N TYR A 299 -16.42 15.63 13.37
CA TYR A 299 -16.94 16.98 13.18
C TYR A 299 -18.44 17.05 13.47
N ARG A 300 -19.23 16.12 12.91
CA ARG A 300 -20.68 16.03 13.18
C ARG A 300 -20.99 15.76 14.65
N GLU A 301 -20.21 14.90 15.30
CA GLU A 301 -20.31 14.66 16.74
C GLU A 301 -20.07 15.96 17.54
N ALA A 302 -19.04 16.73 17.18
CA ALA A 302 -18.72 18.01 17.81
C ALA A 302 -19.81 19.07 17.56
N ARG A 303 -20.32 19.16 16.32
CA ARG A 303 -21.43 20.04 15.92
C ARG A 303 -22.69 19.77 16.74
N GLY A 304 -23.02 18.50 16.99
CA GLY A 304 -24.16 18.15 17.85
C GLY A 304 -24.01 18.62 19.30
N LYS A 305 -22.77 18.72 19.80
CA LYS A 305 -22.48 19.21 21.16
C LYS A 305 -22.39 20.73 21.24
N GLN A 306 -22.00 21.39 20.15
CA GLN A 306 -21.78 22.84 20.06
C GLN A 306 -22.43 23.38 18.77
N PRO A 307 -23.77 23.50 18.72
CA PRO A 307 -24.48 23.89 17.50
C PRO A 307 -24.07 25.28 16.99
N ASP A 308 -23.79 26.22 17.90
CA ASP A 308 -23.48 27.62 17.58
C ASP A 308 -22.00 27.88 17.25
N ALA A 309 -21.11 26.89 17.38
CA ALA A 309 -19.70 27.06 17.08
C ALA A 309 -19.47 27.31 15.58
N THR A 310 -18.42 28.03 15.18
CA THR A 310 -18.09 28.11 13.76
C THR A 310 -17.55 26.75 13.27
N PRO A 311 -17.75 26.38 11.98
CA PRO A 311 -17.14 25.18 11.41
C PRO A 311 -15.63 25.07 11.66
N GLU A 312 -14.94 26.19 11.50
CA GLU A 312 -13.50 26.29 11.71
C GLU A 312 -13.09 26.00 13.17
N ALA A 313 -13.85 26.52 14.15
CA ALA A 313 -13.60 26.25 15.56
C ALA A 313 -13.76 24.76 15.90
N LEU A 314 -14.79 24.11 15.35
CA LEU A 314 -15.00 22.67 15.54
C LEU A 314 -13.88 21.83 14.91
N LEU A 315 -13.46 22.16 13.69
CA LEU A 315 -12.36 21.44 13.03
C LEU A 315 -11.04 21.60 13.81
N ARG A 316 -10.75 22.81 14.33
CA ARG A 316 -9.60 23.05 15.20
C ARG A 316 -9.67 22.31 16.54
N GLU A 317 -10.86 21.98 17.02
CA GLU A 317 -11.02 21.11 18.19
C GLU A 317 -10.83 19.63 17.85
N VAL A 318 -11.38 19.19 16.71
CA VAL A 318 -11.43 17.78 16.30
C VAL A 318 -10.08 17.25 15.82
N LEU A 319 -9.41 18.00 14.93
CA LEU A 319 -8.20 17.51 14.24
C LEU A 319 -7.02 17.23 15.17
N PRO A 320 -6.58 18.15 16.07
CA PRO A 320 -5.48 17.86 16.98
C PRO A 320 -5.76 16.65 17.88
N ARG A 321 -7.00 16.49 18.35
CA ARG A 321 -7.39 15.34 19.19
C ARG A 321 -7.31 14.02 18.41
N LEU A 322 -7.77 14.03 17.15
CA LEU A 322 -7.71 12.85 16.30
C LEU A 322 -6.25 12.48 16.00
N ILE A 323 -5.41 13.45 15.65
CA ILE A 323 -3.97 13.26 15.38
C ILE A 323 -3.25 12.75 16.63
N ALA A 324 -3.43 13.40 17.77
CA ALA A 324 -2.79 13.01 19.03
C ALA A 324 -3.23 11.62 19.53
N SER A 325 -4.46 11.21 19.23
CA SER A 325 -4.96 9.89 19.64
C SER A 325 -4.35 8.73 18.85
N GLY A 326 -3.82 8.97 17.64
CA GLY A 326 -3.34 7.93 16.72
C GLY A 326 -4.36 6.83 16.44
N GLY A 327 -5.65 7.12 16.62
CA GLY A 327 -6.74 6.15 16.57
C GLY A 327 -7.24 5.84 15.15
N PRO A 328 -8.32 5.05 15.03
CA PRO A 328 -8.92 4.69 13.74
C PRO A 328 -9.21 5.91 12.87
N GLY A 329 -8.92 5.80 11.57
CA GLY A 329 -9.00 6.93 10.62
C GLY A 329 -7.70 7.71 10.43
N LEU A 330 -6.61 7.33 11.11
CA LEU A 330 -5.28 7.90 10.93
C LEU A 330 -4.22 6.82 11.01
N THR A 331 -3.22 6.89 10.13
CA THR A 331 -2.04 6.04 10.22
C THR A 331 -0.82 6.72 9.62
N TRP A 332 0.34 6.07 9.72
CA TRP A 332 1.59 6.59 9.20
C TRP A 332 2.29 5.55 8.35
N THR A 333 3.09 5.98 7.38
CA THR A 333 3.91 5.04 6.60
C THR A 333 4.93 4.33 7.46
N ARG A 334 5.40 4.98 8.54
CA ARG A 334 6.21 4.38 9.60
C ARG A 334 5.77 4.93 10.97
N PRO A 335 6.02 4.22 12.09
CA PRO A 335 5.72 4.75 13.41
C PRO A 335 6.28 6.19 13.56
N PRO A 336 5.43 7.17 13.94
CA PRO A 336 5.84 8.56 14.00
C PRO A 336 6.80 8.80 15.17
N SER A 337 7.77 9.70 14.95
CA SER A 337 8.58 10.27 16.03
C SER A 337 7.80 11.36 16.80
N GLN A 338 8.31 11.80 17.95
CA GLN A 338 7.73 12.97 18.63
C GLN A 338 7.82 14.23 17.77
N ASP A 339 8.88 14.37 16.98
CA ASP A 339 9.07 15.50 16.07
C ASP A 339 8.06 15.47 14.92
N ASP A 340 7.79 14.29 14.35
CA ASP A 340 6.75 14.12 13.31
C ASP A 340 5.39 14.60 13.82
N LEU A 341 5.03 14.20 15.04
CA LEU A 341 3.78 14.62 15.70
C LEU A 341 3.79 16.11 16.00
N ARG A 342 4.91 16.67 16.46
CA ARG A 342 5.03 18.10 16.76
C ARG A 342 4.83 18.94 15.49
N ILE A 343 5.43 18.54 14.37
CA ILE A 343 5.30 19.24 13.08
C ILE A 343 3.83 19.29 12.66
N VAL A 344 3.13 18.16 12.68
CA VAL A 344 1.71 18.11 12.27
C VAL A 344 0.81 18.86 13.27
N LEU A 345 1.05 18.72 14.58
CA LEU A 345 0.23 19.38 15.61
C LEU A 345 0.47 20.89 15.67
N ALA A 346 1.68 21.37 15.39
CA ALA A 346 1.98 22.80 15.33
C ALA A 346 1.12 23.52 14.28
N GLY A 347 0.81 22.86 13.16
CA GLY A 347 -0.13 23.35 12.16
C GLY A 347 -1.55 23.54 12.71
N THR A 348 -1.99 22.65 13.60
CA THR A 348 -3.37 22.67 14.13
C THR A 348 -3.63 23.68 15.24
N GLY A 349 -2.58 24.16 15.92
CA GLY A 349 -2.69 24.93 17.16
C GLY A 349 -2.55 26.44 17.04
N SER A 350 -2.17 27.00 15.88
CA SER A 350 -2.02 28.45 15.75
C SER A 350 -3.37 29.12 15.46
N PRO A 351 -3.91 29.94 16.38
CA PRO A 351 -4.98 30.86 16.03
C PRO A 351 -4.42 31.83 14.99
N GLY A 352 -5.00 31.83 13.79
CA GLY A 352 -4.67 32.83 12.78
C GLY A 352 -4.95 34.22 13.36
N SER A 353 -3.88 34.98 13.59
CA SER A 353 -3.95 36.43 13.75
C SER A 353 -4.34 37.01 12.39
N HIS A 354 -5.64 37.06 12.11
CA HIS A 354 -6.21 37.76 10.96
C HIS A 354 -7.16 38.86 11.43
#